data_AF-A0A6G7CJV8-F1
#
_entry.id   AF-A0A6G7CJV8-F1
#
_cell.length_a   1.000
_cell.length_b   1.000
_cell.length_c   1.000
_cell.angle_alpha   90.00
_cell.angle_beta   90.00
_cell.angle_gamma   90.00
#
_symmetry.space_group_name_H-M   'P 1'
#
loop_
_entity.id
_entity.type
_entity.pdbx_description
1 polymer ?
#
loop_
_entity_poly.entity_id
_entity_poly.type
_entity_poly.pdbx_seq_one_letter_code
_entity_poly.pdbx_strand_id
1 'polypeptide(L)'
;MYLFKHPSSVYYTRVNFPSSLQKKGYPTEKRISLLTKERKLAIIRNLEMTAHLKSLFIDLLKDPDMDFYTCSTSIDTVVEALRNNYREEDQNRYYASLPAVQDDIQLPRHIDLQDERTYLQTVSPSYHFRRWLAQFIQSKNTEGVVALTTHQLQQRVSHFLDYLDREELSEPSTGDMLSYFDHLRSEGRSAKTNKDYFASTKQFLSWCTIKEFILVNPAQSTLNMQAISANGGAYLN
;
A
#
# COMPACT_ATOMS: atom_id res chain seq x y z
N MET A 1 17.22 8.38 8.23
CA MET A 1 17.22 8.43 9.71
C MET A 1 15.84 7.99 10.14
N TYR A 2 15.72 7.16 11.17
CA TYR A 2 14.43 6.59 11.54
C TYR A 2 14.29 6.42 13.04
N LEU A 3 13.05 6.29 13.48
CA LEU A 3 12.69 6.11 14.87
C LEU A 3 13.08 4.70 15.34
N PHE A 4 13.79 4.62 16.46
CA PHE A 4 14.26 3.38 17.07
C PHE A 4 13.81 3.31 18.54
N LYS A 5 13.27 2.16 18.97
CA LYS A 5 12.89 1.93 20.37
C LYS A 5 13.99 1.10 21.06
N HIS A 6 14.58 1.66 22.12
CA HIS A 6 15.59 0.97 22.92
C HIS A 6 14.94 0.01 23.94
N PRO A 7 15.64 -1.05 24.42
CA PRO A 7 15.13 -1.93 25.48
C PRO A 7 14.68 -1.21 26.76
N SER A 8 15.28 -0.05 27.10
CA SER A 8 14.83 0.82 28.19
C SER A 8 13.49 1.54 27.94
N SER A 9 12.80 1.22 26.84
CA SER A 9 11.58 1.84 26.30
C SER A 9 11.71 3.30 25.87
N VAL A 10 12.89 3.91 26.01
CA VAL A 10 13.17 5.25 25.50
C VAL A 10 13.34 5.18 23.98
N TYR A 11 12.78 6.17 23.28
CA TYR A 11 12.91 6.31 21.83
C TYR A 11 14.15 7.13 21.43
N TYR A 12 14.71 6.78 20.29
CA TYR A 12 15.91 7.37 19.72
C TYR A 12 15.70 7.67 18.23
N THR A 13 16.34 8.72 17.73
CA THR A 13 16.60 8.87 16.30
C THR A 13 17.87 8.11 15.95
N ARG A 14 17.76 7.14 15.03
CA ARG A 14 18.90 6.43 14.46
C ARG A 14 19.42 7.19 13.24
N VAL A 15 20.61 7.75 13.38
CA VAL A 15 21.29 8.57 12.37
C VAL A 15 22.34 7.73 11.67
N ASN A 16 22.19 7.56 10.36
CA ASN A 16 23.20 6.92 9.53
C ASN A 16 23.98 8.00 8.79
N PHE A 17 25.31 8.00 8.93
CA PHE A 17 26.16 8.96 8.24
C PHE A 17 26.26 8.60 6.75
N PRO A 18 26.29 9.58 5.83
CA PRO A 18 26.59 9.35 4.41
C PRO A 18 27.94 8.65 4.23
N SER A 19 28.05 7.78 3.22
CA SER A 19 29.30 7.05 2.94
C SER A 19 30.50 7.97 2.69
N SER A 20 30.27 9.15 2.12
CA SER A 20 31.28 10.20 1.95
C SER A 20 31.86 10.69 3.28
N LEU A 21 31.02 10.88 4.31
CA LEU A 21 31.50 11.22 5.65
C LEU A 21 32.17 10.00 6.31
N GLN A 22 31.62 8.80 6.16
CA GLN A 22 32.26 7.60 6.73
C GLN A 22 33.70 7.40 6.23
N LYS A 23 33.99 7.68 4.96
CA LYS A 23 35.35 7.65 4.39
C LYS A 23 36.31 8.66 5.04
N LYS A 24 35.79 9.73 5.66
CA LYS A 24 36.54 10.71 6.44
C LYS A 24 36.68 10.33 7.92
N GLY A 25 36.30 9.11 8.31
CA GLY A 25 36.43 8.59 9.68
C GLY A 25 35.20 8.76 10.57
N TYR A 26 34.06 9.20 10.01
CA TYR A 26 32.82 9.31 10.77
C TYR A 26 32.20 7.93 11.05
N PRO A 27 31.50 7.75 12.19
CA PRO A 27 30.88 6.47 12.50
C PRO A 27 29.79 6.13 11.50
N THR A 28 29.52 4.84 11.29
CA THR A 28 28.41 4.39 10.43
C THR A 28 27.05 4.88 10.97
N GLU A 29 26.90 4.88 12.29
CA GLU A 29 25.66 5.19 12.99
C GLU A 29 25.91 5.96 14.28
N LYS A 30 25.01 6.90 14.59
CA LYS A 30 24.85 7.51 15.93
C LYS A 30 23.39 7.41 16.36
N ARG A 31 23.14 7.04 17.61
CA ARG A 31 21.79 7.00 18.20
C ARG A 31 21.61 8.19 19.12
N ILE A 32 20.56 8.97 18.89
CA ILE A 32 20.29 10.19 19.64
C ILE A 32 18.98 10.00 20.41
N SER A 33 19.05 10.03 21.74
CA SER A 33 17.86 9.90 22.59
C SER A 33 16.89 11.07 22.33
N LEU A 34 15.61 10.74 22.21
CA LEU A 34 14.50 11.68 22.06
C LEU A 34 13.86 12.06 23.40
N LEU A 35 14.43 11.58 24.52
CA LEU A 35 14.00 11.91 25.89
C LEU A 35 12.50 11.63 26.13
N THR A 36 11.97 10.55 25.55
CA THR A 36 10.58 10.13 25.77
C THR A 36 10.42 8.62 25.63
N LYS A 37 9.47 8.07 26.40
CA LYS A 37 8.97 6.69 26.26
C LYS A 37 7.63 6.64 25.53
N GLU A 38 7.03 7.79 25.21
CA GLU A 38 5.75 7.88 24.52
C GLU A 38 5.96 7.88 23.00
N ARG A 39 5.30 6.95 22.30
CA ARG A 39 5.47 6.79 20.85
C ARG A 39 5.03 8.04 20.07
N LYS A 40 3.91 8.65 20.44
CA LYS A 40 3.33 9.80 19.73
C LYS A 40 4.30 10.98 19.72
N LEU A 41 4.80 11.34 20.90
CA LEU A 41 5.79 12.38 21.08
C LEU A 41 7.12 12.05 20.37
N ALA A 42 7.54 10.78 20.42
CA ALA A 42 8.76 10.34 19.75
C ALA A 42 8.71 10.52 18.23
N ILE A 43 7.55 10.35 17.60
CA ILE A 43 7.40 10.55 16.14
C ILE A 43 7.69 12.01 15.77
N ILE A 44 7.09 12.96 16.50
CA ILE A 44 7.25 14.41 16.25
C ILE A 44 8.71 14.82 16.45
N ARG A 45 9.27 14.51 17.62
CA ARG A 45 10.68 14.83 17.93
C ARG A 45 11.65 14.17 16.92
N ASN A 46 11.33 12.96 16.44
CA ASN A 46 12.14 12.30 15.41
C ASN A 46 12.07 13.02 14.06
N LEU A 47 10.91 13.56 13.68
CA LEU A 47 10.75 14.31 12.44
C LEU A 47 11.59 15.58 12.46
N GLU A 48 11.46 16.38 13.53
CA GLU A 48 12.26 17.61 13.74
C GLU A 48 13.76 17.31 13.75
N MET A 49 14.19 16.35 14.58
CA MET A 49 15.58 15.92 14.67
C MET A 49 16.12 15.46 13.30
N THR A 50 15.33 14.68 12.56
CA THR A 50 15.74 14.19 11.23
C THR A 50 15.89 15.35 10.24
N ALA A 51 14.97 16.30 10.22
CA ALA A 51 15.01 17.45 9.30
C ALA A 51 16.26 18.30 9.54
N HIS A 52 16.55 18.66 10.79
CA HIS A 52 17.72 19.48 11.11
C HIS A 52 19.04 18.76 10.85
N LEU A 53 19.16 17.49 11.24
CA LEU A 53 20.38 16.72 10.99
C LEU A 53 20.61 16.47 9.49
N LYS A 54 19.54 16.34 8.70
CA LYS A 54 19.63 16.23 7.24
C LYS A 54 20.12 17.54 6.61
N SER A 55 19.58 18.68 7.03
CA SER A 55 20.05 19.99 6.56
C SER A 55 21.53 20.17 6.89
N LEU A 56 21.92 19.87 8.15
CA LEU A 56 23.31 19.92 8.57
C LEU A 56 24.17 19.03 7.66
N PHE A 57 23.81 17.76 7.46
CA PHE A 57 24.58 16.85 6.60
C PHE A 57 24.75 17.36 5.17
N ILE A 58 23.75 18.04 4.60
CA ILE A 58 23.87 18.65 3.27
C ILE A 58 24.92 19.76 3.29
N ASP A 59 24.93 20.61 4.32
CA ASP A 59 25.87 21.72 4.42
C ASP A 59 27.30 21.23 4.73
N LEU A 60 27.46 20.24 5.63
CA LEU A 60 28.76 19.62 5.91
C LEU A 60 29.34 18.94 4.65
N LEU A 61 28.51 18.40 3.76
CA LEU A 61 28.98 17.76 2.52
C LEU A 61 29.46 18.77 1.46
N LYS A 62 29.05 20.04 1.55
CA LYS A 62 29.53 21.10 0.66
C LYS A 62 30.92 21.59 1.07
N ASP A 63 31.32 21.37 2.31
CA ASP A 63 32.64 21.74 2.83
C ASP A 63 33.61 20.54 2.75
N PRO A 64 34.58 20.56 1.82
CA PRO A 64 35.52 19.46 1.66
C PRO A 64 36.51 19.33 2.83
N ASP A 65 36.79 20.41 3.56
CA ASP A 65 37.86 20.50 4.56
C ASP A 65 37.37 20.35 6.00
N MET A 66 36.05 20.19 6.18
CA MET A 66 35.44 20.10 7.49
C MET A 66 35.89 18.87 8.28
N ASP A 67 36.53 19.13 9.42
CA ASP A 67 37.03 18.10 10.32
C ASP A 67 35.90 17.43 11.14
N PHE A 68 36.20 16.24 11.66
CA PHE A 68 35.28 15.45 12.47
C PHE A 68 34.80 16.16 13.74
N TYR A 69 35.69 16.89 14.41
CA TYR A 69 35.40 17.54 15.68
C TYR A 69 34.39 18.68 15.51
N THR A 70 34.59 19.51 14.49
CA THR A 70 33.70 20.62 14.12
C THR A 70 32.31 20.09 13.75
N CYS A 71 32.23 19.00 12.99
CA CYS A 71 30.96 18.36 12.65
C CYS A 71 30.27 17.74 13.88
N SER A 72 30.99 17.01 14.74
CA SER A 72 30.41 16.43 15.95
C SER A 72 29.84 17.53 16.86
N THR A 73 30.60 18.62 17.02
CA THR A 73 30.17 19.79 17.79
C THR A 73 28.91 20.43 17.19
N SER A 74 28.83 20.52 15.86
CA SER A 74 27.65 21.05 15.16
C SER A 74 26.42 20.14 15.35
N ILE A 75 26.60 18.82 15.26
CA ILE A 75 25.55 17.84 15.54
C ILE A 75 25.07 17.99 16.98
N ASP A 76 25.98 18.02 17.95
CA ASP A 76 25.63 18.11 19.37
C ASP A 76 24.95 19.45 19.69
N THR A 77 25.37 20.54 19.05
CA THR A 77 24.72 21.87 19.15
C THR A 77 23.28 21.81 18.63
N VAL A 78 23.04 21.21 17.46
CA VAL A 78 21.69 21.03 16.90
C VAL A 78 20.84 20.16 17.81
N VAL A 79 21.40 19.06 18.31
CA VAL A 79 20.70 18.13 19.22
C VAL A 79 20.29 18.83 20.49
N GLU A 80 21.18 19.61 21.10
CA GLU A 80 20.91 20.29 22.36
C GLU A 80 19.92 21.43 22.18
N ALA A 81 20.04 22.21 21.09
CA ALA A 81 19.06 23.24 20.75
C ALA A 81 17.64 22.67 20.61
N LEU A 82 17.51 21.51 19.96
CA LEU A 82 16.21 20.83 19.86
C LEU A 82 15.73 20.28 21.20
N ARG A 83 16.61 19.69 21.99
CA ARG A 83 16.26 19.16 23.32
C ARG A 83 15.81 20.23 24.30
N ASN A 84 16.43 21.41 24.26
CA ASN A 84 16.01 22.55 25.07
C ASN A 84 14.58 23.01 24.75
N ASN A 85 14.09 22.70 23.55
CA ASN A 85 12.72 22.99 23.15
C ASN A 85 11.73 21.89 23.56
N TYR A 86 12.17 20.72 24.02
CA TYR A 86 11.30 19.63 24.47
C TYR A 86 10.76 19.94 25.87
N ARG A 87 9.54 20.46 25.98
CA ARG A 87 8.87 20.71 27.27
C ARG A 87 7.95 19.54 27.63
N GLU A 88 7.68 19.32 28.92
CA GLU A 88 6.76 18.26 29.35
C GLU A 88 5.32 18.45 28.83
N GLU A 89 4.95 19.69 28.49
CA GLU A 89 3.65 20.07 27.91
C GLU A 89 3.51 19.80 26.40
N ASP A 90 4.43 19.02 25.80
CA ASP A 90 4.44 18.69 24.36
C ASP A 90 3.18 17.95 23.87
N GLN A 91 2.21 17.60 24.74
CA GLN A 91 0.87 17.17 24.31
C GLN A 91 0.15 18.24 23.48
N ASN A 92 0.33 19.53 23.77
CA ASN A 92 -0.30 20.62 23.01
C ASN A 92 0.45 20.97 21.71
N ARG A 93 1.71 20.55 21.55
CA ARG A 93 2.46 20.70 20.28
C ARG A 93 1.97 19.78 19.17
N TYR A 94 1.10 18.81 19.47
CA TYR A 94 0.47 17.95 18.47
C TYR A 94 -0.28 18.74 17.38
N TYR A 95 -0.69 19.99 17.67
CA TYR A 95 -1.41 20.86 16.75
C TYR A 95 -0.71 22.19 16.43
N ALA A 96 0.28 22.63 17.22
CA ALA A 96 0.78 24.01 17.16
C ALA A 96 2.09 24.20 16.39
N SER A 97 2.82 23.12 16.03
CA SER A 97 4.19 23.22 15.48
C SER A 97 4.37 22.58 14.10
N LEU A 98 3.29 22.11 13.47
CA LEU A 98 3.33 21.87 12.04
C LEU A 98 3.54 23.23 11.35
N PRO A 99 4.38 23.32 10.30
CA PRO A 99 4.41 24.53 9.50
C PRO A 99 2.97 24.90 9.17
N ALA A 100 2.58 26.14 9.47
CA ALA A 100 1.30 26.65 9.00
C ALA A 100 1.24 26.27 7.53
N VAL A 101 0.25 25.45 7.18
CA VAL A 101 -0.07 25.17 5.79
C VAL A 101 -0.11 26.55 5.15
N GLN A 102 0.85 26.86 4.26
CA GLN A 102 0.80 28.12 3.51
C GLN A 102 -0.61 28.19 2.95
N ASP A 103 -1.30 29.31 3.12
CA ASP A 103 -2.70 29.49 2.68
C ASP A 103 -2.91 29.16 1.18
N ASP A 104 -1.81 28.96 0.45
CA ASP A 104 -1.74 28.48 -0.93
C ASP A 104 -2.13 27.00 -1.10
N ILE A 105 -2.03 26.16 -0.06
CA ILE A 105 -2.66 24.83 -0.07
C ILE A 105 -4.09 25.03 0.44
N GLN A 106 -4.97 25.37 -0.49
CA GLN A 106 -6.40 25.22 -0.26
C GLN A 106 -6.66 23.75 0.04
N LEU A 107 -6.85 23.40 1.32
CA LEU A 107 -7.63 22.20 1.62
C LEU A 107 -8.96 22.36 0.88
N PRO A 108 -9.46 21.35 0.14
CA PRO A 108 -10.74 21.43 -0.54
C PRO A 108 -11.81 21.82 0.48
N ARG A 109 -12.21 23.10 0.49
CA ARG A 109 -13.28 23.60 1.36
C ARG A 109 -14.57 23.26 0.65
N HIS A 110 -15.29 22.30 1.21
CA HIS A 110 -16.51 21.74 0.65
C HIS A 110 -16.32 21.19 -0.77
N ILE A 111 -16.12 19.87 -0.85
CA ILE A 111 -16.52 19.14 -2.04
C ILE A 111 -18.03 19.39 -2.17
N ASP A 112 -18.44 20.14 -3.19
CA ASP A 112 -19.84 20.23 -3.56
C ASP A 112 -20.30 18.78 -3.78
N LEU A 113 -21.38 18.33 -3.13
CA LEU A 113 -21.80 16.90 -3.13
C LEU A 113 -22.11 16.37 -4.56
N GLN A 114 -22.10 17.25 -5.57
CA GLN A 114 -22.16 16.90 -6.99
C GLN A 114 -20.78 16.51 -7.57
N ASP A 115 -19.68 17.09 -7.08
CA ASP A 115 -18.31 16.78 -7.49
C ASP A 115 -17.78 15.48 -6.89
N GLU A 116 -18.35 14.98 -5.78
CA GLU A 116 -17.92 13.70 -5.20
C GLU A 116 -18.20 12.52 -6.14
N ARG A 117 -19.30 12.57 -6.92
CA ARG A 117 -19.56 11.59 -7.98
C ARG A 117 -18.57 11.72 -9.14
N THR A 118 -18.23 12.94 -9.53
CA THR A 118 -17.30 13.21 -10.64
C THR A 118 -15.85 12.89 -10.29
N TYR A 119 -15.44 13.12 -9.03
CA TYR A 119 -14.08 12.89 -8.54
C TYR A 119 -13.82 11.41 -8.19
N LEU A 120 -14.79 10.70 -7.60
CA LEU A 120 -14.70 9.25 -7.44
C LEU A 120 -14.66 8.52 -8.79
N GLN A 121 -15.28 9.09 -9.83
CA GLN A 121 -15.28 8.50 -11.18
C GLN A 121 -13.98 8.77 -11.97
N THR A 122 -13.17 9.75 -11.56
CA THR A 122 -11.89 10.10 -12.23
C THR A 122 -10.67 9.47 -11.56
N VAL A 123 -10.76 9.04 -10.29
CA VAL A 123 -9.66 8.40 -9.56
C VAL A 123 -9.90 6.90 -9.32
N SER A 124 -11.12 6.39 -9.53
CA SER A 124 -11.35 4.95 -9.59
C SER A 124 -10.65 4.39 -10.84
N PRO A 125 -9.81 3.34 -10.73
CA PRO A 125 -9.28 2.65 -11.90
C PRO A 125 -10.48 2.27 -12.77
N SER A 126 -10.58 2.82 -13.98
CA SER A 126 -11.67 2.43 -14.88
C SER A 126 -11.41 1.00 -15.32
N TYR A 127 -12.07 0.06 -14.65
CA TYR A 127 -11.93 -1.36 -14.94
C TYR A 127 -12.60 -1.68 -16.27
N HIS A 128 -11.81 -1.75 -17.34
CA HIS A 128 -12.31 -2.03 -18.68
C HIS A 128 -12.34 -3.54 -18.99
N PHE A 129 -12.96 -4.35 -18.11
CA PHE A 129 -12.88 -5.81 -18.18
C PHE A 129 -13.29 -6.40 -19.53
N ARG A 130 -14.31 -5.86 -20.21
CA ARG A 130 -14.73 -6.36 -21.54
C ARG A 130 -13.65 -6.12 -22.60
N ARG A 131 -12.99 -4.95 -22.57
CA ARG A 131 -11.84 -4.66 -23.45
C ARG A 131 -10.66 -5.56 -23.12
N TRP A 132 -10.38 -5.78 -21.84
CA TRP A 132 -9.30 -6.66 -21.40
C TRP A 132 -9.57 -8.12 -21.74
N LEU A 133 -10.82 -8.58 -21.73
CA LEU A 133 -11.20 -9.92 -22.19
C LEU A 133 -10.87 -10.09 -23.68
N ALA A 134 -11.18 -9.10 -24.52
CA ALA A 134 -10.81 -9.15 -25.93
C ALA A 134 -9.28 -9.28 -26.11
N GLN A 135 -8.50 -8.53 -25.34
CA GLN A 135 -7.03 -8.62 -25.35
C GLN A 135 -6.51 -9.96 -24.81
N PHE A 136 -7.13 -10.51 -23.77
CA PHE A 136 -6.79 -11.82 -23.21
C PHE A 136 -7.03 -12.93 -24.24
N ILE A 137 -8.18 -12.91 -24.91
CA ILE A 137 -8.51 -13.86 -25.97
C ILE A 137 -7.55 -13.73 -27.16
N GLN A 138 -7.22 -12.51 -27.56
CA GLN A 138 -6.21 -12.27 -28.59
C GLN A 138 -4.85 -12.85 -28.17
N SER A 139 -4.42 -12.66 -26.92
CA SER A 139 -3.16 -13.22 -26.44
C SER A 139 -3.16 -14.75 -26.49
N LYS A 140 -4.28 -15.40 -26.13
CA LYS A 140 -4.40 -16.87 -26.23
C LYS A 140 -4.36 -17.39 -27.65
N ASN A 141 -4.95 -16.67 -28.60
CA ASN A 141 -4.83 -17.03 -30.01
C ASN A 141 -3.38 -16.93 -30.52
N THR A 142 -2.65 -15.87 -30.13
CA THR A 142 -1.22 -15.72 -30.49
C THR A 142 -0.34 -16.79 -29.84
N GLU A 143 -0.68 -17.26 -28.64
CA GLU A 143 -0.01 -18.38 -27.95
C GLU A 143 -0.29 -19.75 -28.60
N GLY A 144 -1.16 -19.83 -29.63
CA GLY A 144 -1.53 -21.07 -30.29
C GLY A 144 -2.54 -21.93 -29.51
N VAL A 145 -3.31 -21.33 -28.59
CA VAL A 145 -4.39 -22.04 -27.88
C VAL A 145 -5.49 -22.44 -28.86
N VAL A 146 -6.00 -23.66 -28.72
CA VAL A 146 -7.03 -24.23 -29.59
C VAL A 146 -8.31 -23.37 -29.57
N ALA A 147 -8.90 -23.12 -30.74
CA ALA A 147 -10.07 -22.27 -30.92
C ALA A 147 -11.25 -22.62 -29.99
N LEU A 148 -11.52 -23.91 -29.76
CA LEU A 148 -12.55 -24.37 -28.83
C LEU A 148 -12.28 -23.91 -27.40
N THR A 149 -11.02 -23.99 -26.95
CA THR A 149 -10.61 -23.55 -25.61
C THR A 149 -10.74 -22.04 -25.48
N THR A 150 -10.33 -21.28 -26.49
CA THR A 150 -10.48 -19.83 -26.53
C THR A 150 -11.96 -19.41 -26.47
N HIS A 151 -12.82 -20.08 -27.24
CA HIS A 151 -14.26 -19.83 -27.21
C HIS A 151 -14.86 -20.12 -25.82
N GLN A 152 -14.46 -21.23 -25.19
CA GLN A 152 -14.91 -21.57 -23.83
C GLN A 152 -14.43 -20.55 -22.78
N LEU A 153 -13.18 -20.08 -22.88
CA LEU A 153 -12.65 -19.03 -22.01
C LEU A 153 -13.46 -17.74 -22.18
N GLN A 154 -13.71 -17.33 -23.43
CA GLN A 154 -14.49 -16.13 -23.72
C GLN A 154 -15.90 -16.26 -23.15
N GLN A 155 -16.60 -17.35 -23.42
CA GLN A 155 -17.97 -17.58 -22.94
C GLN A 155 -18.05 -17.53 -21.41
N ARG A 156 -17.15 -18.23 -20.71
CA ARG A 156 -17.18 -18.35 -19.25
C ARG A 156 -16.77 -17.06 -18.55
N VAL A 157 -15.80 -16.34 -19.09
CA VAL A 157 -15.41 -15.03 -18.54
C VAL A 157 -16.48 -13.99 -18.85
N SER A 158 -17.08 -13.98 -20.04
CA SER A 158 -18.21 -13.10 -20.34
C SER A 158 -19.36 -13.28 -19.36
N HIS A 159 -19.70 -14.52 -18.98
CA HIS A 159 -20.70 -14.78 -17.96
C HIS A 159 -20.39 -14.11 -16.61
N PHE A 160 -19.12 -14.11 -16.21
CA PHE A 160 -18.69 -13.38 -15.02
C PHE A 160 -18.81 -11.86 -15.19
N LEU A 161 -18.48 -11.33 -16.37
CA LEU A 161 -18.62 -9.89 -16.64
C LEU A 161 -20.09 -9.47 -16.69
N ASP A 162 -20.98 -10.31 -17.22
CA ASP A 162 -22.42 -10.08 -17.20
C ASP A 162 -22.96 -10.06 -15.76
N TYR A 163 -22.40 -10.90 -14.88
CA TYR A 163 -22.68 -10.85 -13.44
C TYR A 163 -22.20 -9.53 -12.81
N LEU A 164 -20.96 -9.10 -13.08
CA LEU A 164 -20.45 -7.83 -12.56
C LEU A 164 -21.29 -6.64 -13.01
N ASP A 165 -21.69 -6.60 -14.28
CA ASP A 165 -22.53 -5.54 -14.82
C ASP A 165 -23.91 -5.53 -14.15
N ARG A 166 -24.49 -6.69 -13.84
CA ARG A 166 -25.79 -6.81 -13.16
C ARG A 166 -25.74 -6.35 -11.71
N GLU A 167 -24.67 -6.67 -11.00
CA GLU A 167 -24.47 -6.30 -9.59
C GLU A 167 -23.82 -4.91 -9.44
N GLU A 168 -23.59 -4.20 -10.55
CA GLU A 168 -22.93 -2.87 -10.62
C GLU A 168 -21.53 -2.84 -9.95
N LEU A 169 -20.79 -3.94 -10.08
CA LEU A 169 -19.49 -4.14 -9.44
C LEU A 169 -18.35 -3.72 -10.38
N SER A 170 -17.79 -2.53 -10.13
CA SER A 170 -16.63 -2.02 -10.88
C SER A 170 -15.31 -2.68 -10.45
N GLU A 171 -15.16 -3.00 -9.17
CA GLU A 171 -13.95 -3.59 -8.59
C GLU A 171 -14.32 -4.81 -7.73
N PRO A 172 -14.28 -6.05 -8.28
CA PRO A 172 -14.68 -7.22 -7.53
C PRO A 172 -13.68 -7.53 -6.41
N SER A 173 -14.18 -7.64 -5.19
CA SER A 173 -13.44 -8.12 -4.02
C SER A 173 -13.43 -9.65 -3.94
N THR A 174 -12.66 -10.20 -3.00
CA THR A 174 -12.73 -11.65 -2.69
C THR A 174 -14.16 -12.07 -2.30
N GLY A 175 -14.91 -11.21 -1.60
CA GLY A 175 -16.30 -11.49 -1.22
C GLY A 175 -17.21 -11.63 -2.45
N ASP A 176 -17.04 -10.74 -3.43
CA ASP A 176 -17.82 -10.77 -4.67
C ASP A 176 -17.54 -12.01 -5.52
N MET A 177 -16.30 -12.51 -5.47
CA MET A 177 -15.95 -13.79 -6.09
C MET A 177 -16.67 -14.98 -5.43
N LEU A 178 -16.94 -14.92 -4.12
CA LEU A 178 -17.72 -15.94 -3.44
C LEU A 178 -19.20 -15.85 -3.79
N SER A 179 -19.75 -14.63 -3.81
CA SER A 179 -21.11 -14.38 -4.26
C SER A 179 -21.32 -14.85 -5.70
N TYR A 180 -20.36 -14.60 -6.60
CA TYR A 180 -20.40 -15.13 -7.97
C TYR A 180 -20.39 -16.66 -8.01
N PHE A 181 -19.61 -17.31 -7.13
CA PHE A 181 -19.59 -18.77 -7.06
C PHE A 181 -20.92 -19.35 -6.58
N ASP A 182 -21.58 -18.69 -5.62
CA ASP A 182 -22.91 -19.07 -5.18
C ASP A 182 -23.97 -18.78 -6.24
N HIS A 183 -23.81 -17.73 -7.04
CA HIS A 183 -24.62 -17.49 -8.23
C HIS A 183 -24.51 -18.64 -9.25
N LEU A 184 -23.28 -19.10 -9.56
CA LEU A 184 -23.09 -20.25 -10.44
C LEU A 184 -23.79 -21.53 -9.93
N ARG A 185 -23.83 -21.73 -8.60
CA ARG A 185 -24.53 -22.84 -7.96
C ARG A 185 -26.05 -22.72 -8.07
N SER A 186 -26.60 -21.50 -7.97
CA SER A 186 -28.05 -21.29 -8.04
C SER A 186 -28.63 -21.48 -9.44
N GLU A 187 -27.80 -21.40 -10.48
CA GLU A 187 -28.21 -21.61 -11.88
C GLU A 187 -28.40 -23.09 -12.28
N GLY A 188 -28.32 -24.03 -11.34
CA GLY A 188 -28.63 -25.45 -11.57
C GLY A 188 -27.61 -26.20 -12.45
N ARG A 189 -26.42 -25.64 -12.66
CA ARG A 189 -25.34 -26.28 -13.43
C ARG A 189 -24.61 -27.35 -12.61
N SER A 190 -23.95 -28.28 -13.31
CA SER A 190 -23.14 -29.30 -12.65
C SER A 190 -21.97 -28.69 -11.87
N ALA A 191 -21.55 -29.35 -10.77
CA ALA A 191 -20.40 -28.92 -9.98
C ALA A 191 -19.12 -28.79 -10.81
N LYS A 192 -18.92 -29.69 -11.78
CA LYS A 192 -17.80 -29.62 -12.73
C LYS A 192 -17.88 -28.36 -13.59
N THR A 193 -19.05 -28.08 -14.15
CA THR A 193 -19.25 -26.89 -14.99
C THR A 193 -18.96 -25.61 -14.18
N ASN A 194 -19.48 -25.49 -12.96
CA ASN A 194 -19.23 -24.32 -12.10
C ASN A 194 -17.75 -24.13 -11.80
N LYS A 195 -17.02 -25.23 -11.55
CA LYS A 195 -15.57 -25.20 -11.37
C LYS A 195 -14.85 -24.69 -12.63
N ASP A 196 -15.27 -25.13 -13.81
CA ASP A 196 -14.69 -24.71 -15.09
C ASP A 196 -14.93 -23.21 -15.37
N TYR A 197 -16.12 -22.69 -15.02
CA TYR A 197 -16.43 -21.25 -15.09
C TYR A 197 -15.52 -20.45 -14.16
N PHE A 198 -15.47 -20.82 -12.89
CA PHE A 198 -14.67 -20.11 -11.89
C PHE A 198 -13.17 -20.17 -12.20
N ALA A 199 -12.67 -21.30 -12.70
CA ALA A 199 -11.28 -21.45 -13.14
C ALA A 199 -10.94 -20.51 -14.30
N SER A 200 -11.85 -20.37 -15.28
CA SER A 200 -11.69 -19.44 -16.41
C SER A 200 -11.64 -17.99 -15.93
N THR A 201 -12.53 -17.61 -15.01
CA THR A 201 -12.52 -16.28 -14.37
C THR A 201 -11.21 -16.02 -13.62
N LYS A 202 -10.76 -16.98 -12.81
CA LYS A 202 -9.49 -16.85 -12.07
C LYS A 202 -8.30 -16.68 -13.01
N GLN A 203 -8.26 -17.44 -14.11
CA GLN A 203 -7.20 -17.35 -15.09
C GLN A 203 -7.16 -15.97 -15.77
N PHE A 204 -8.33 -15.45 -16.16
CA PHE A 204 -8.45 -14.10 -16.72
C PHE A 204 -7.98 -13.03 -15.73
N LEU A 205 -8.43 -13.09 -14.47
CA LEU A 205 -8.02 -12.12 -13.44
C LEU A 205 -6.53 -12.22 -13.12
N SER A 206 -5.94 -13.42 -13.11
CA SER A 206 -4.48 -13.59 -12.99
C SER A 206 -3.74 -12.94 -14.16
N TRP A 207 -4.26 -13.06 -15.38
CA TRP A 207 -3.68 -12.39 -16.54
C TRP A 207 -3.80 -10.86 -16.42
N CYS A 208 -4.93 -10.33 -15.94
CA CYS A 208 -5.09 -8.91 -15.66
C CYS A 208 -4.08 -8.42 -14.60
N THR A 209 -3.78 -9.21 -13.57
CA THR A 209 -2.75 -8.88 -12.58
C THR A 209 -1.36 -8.85 -13.21
N ILE A 210 -1.01 -9.81 -14.07
CA ILE A 210 0.29 -9.84 -14.79
C ILE A 210 0.42 -8.64 -15.72
N LYS A 211 -0.68 -8.17 -16.31
CA LYS A 211 -0.74 -6.97 -17.15
C LYS A 211 -0.82 -5.66 -16.36
N GLU A 212 -0.79 -5.73 -15.03
CA GLU A 212 -0.91 -4.58 -14.13
C GLU A 212 -2.21 -3.79 -14.32
N PHE A 213 -3.25 -4.41 -14.91
CA PHE A 213 -4.58 -3.81 -15.06
C PHE A 213 -5.33 -3.79 -13.73
N ILE A 214 -5.06 -4.77 -12.87
CA ILE A 214 -5.60 -4.87 -11.51
C ILE A 214 -4.46 -5.16 -10.55
N LEU A 215 -4.50 -4.60 -9.33
CA LEU A 215 -3.41 -4.74 -8.35
C LEU A 215 -3.31 -6.15 -7.76
N VAL A 216 -4.46 -6.78 -7.49
CA VAL A 216 -4.55 -8.09 -6.84
C VAL A 216 -5.63 -8.90 -7.52
N ASN A 217 -5.40 -10.21 -7.73
CA ASN A 217 -6.44 -11.11 -8.21
C ASN A 217 -7.41 -11.46 -7.05
N PRO A 218 -8.69 -11.03 -7.10
CA PRO A 218 -9.65 -11.31 -6.02
C PRO A 218 -10.06 -12.79 -5.94
N ALA A 219 -9.82 -13.56 -7.01
CA ALA A 219 -10.04 -15.01 -7.02
C ALA A 219 -8.82 -15.82 -6.55
N GLN A 220 -7.77 -15.18 -6.05
CA GLN A 220 -6.53 -15.87 -5.68
C GLN A 220 -6.74 -16.81 -4.47
N SER A 221 -7.40 -16.33 -3.42
CA SER A 221 -7.56 -17.03 -2.13
C SER A 221 -8.74 -18.01 -2.08
N THR A 222 -9.59 -18.03 -3.09
CA THR A 222 -10.85 -18.80 -3.10
C THR A 222 -10.68 -20.30 -3.43
N LEU A 223 -9.46 -20.76 -3.75
CA LEU A 223 -9.18 -22.17 -4.06
C LEU A 223 -9.25 -23.11 -2.85
N ASN A 224 -9.10 -22.61 -1.61
CA ASN A 224 -9.00 -23.46 -0.41
C ASN A 224 -10.34 -23.76 0.29
N MET A 225 -11.47 -23.22 -0.17
CA MET A 225 -12.78 -23.53 0.43
C MET A 225 -13.43 -24.82 -0.09
N GLN A 226 -12.73 -25.57 -0.93
CA GLN A 226 -13.14 -26.89 -1.42
C GLN A 226 -12.95 -28.02 -0.38
N ALA A 227 -12.25 -27.77 0.74
CA ALA A 227 -12.06 -28.78 1.79
C ALA A 227 -13.12 -28.75 2.91
N ILE A 228 -13.81 -27.61 3.10
CA ILE A 228 -14.69 -27.42 4.27
C ILE A 228 -16.15 -27.80 3.98
N SER A 229 -16.60 -27.75 2.72
CA SER A 229 -17.99 -28.08 2.35
C SER A 229 -18.22 -29.55 1.98
N ALA A 230 -17.17 -30.36 1.83
CA ALA A 230 -17.30 -31.79 1.52
C ALA A 230 -17.39 -32.71 2.77
N ASN A 231 -17.05 -32.20 3.96
CA ASN A 231 -17.04 -32.99 5.22
C ASN A 231 -18.14 -32.61 6.23
N GLY A 232 -19.07 -31.71 5.89
CA GLY A 232 -20.14 -31.26 6.79
C GLY A 232 -21.39 -32.14 6.82
N GLY A 233 -21.33 -33.35 6.27
CA GLY A 233 -22.50 -34.20 6.03
C GLY A 233 -22.37 -35.60 6.63
N ALA A 234 -22.03 -35.72 7.92
CA ALA A 234 -22.30 -36.93 8.70
C ALA A 234 -21.96 -36.66 10.18
N TYR A 235 -22.88 -36.08 10.96
CA TYR A 235 -23.10 -36.38 12.38
C TYR A 235 -24.43 -35.73 12.80
N LEU A 236 -25.53 -36.34 12.37
CA LEU A 236 -26.81 -36.30 13.06
C LEU A 236 -27.28 -37.74 13.19
N ASN A 237 -26.96 -38.33 14.32
CA ASN A 237 -27.79 -39.22 15.15
C ASN A 237 -27.14 -39.30 16.52
#